data_AF-A0A182GPE6-F1
#
_entry.id   AF-A0A182GPE6-F1
#
_cell.length_a   1.000
_cell.length_b   1.000
_cell.length_c   1.000
_cell.angle_alpha   90.00
_cell.angle_beta   90.00
_cell.angle_gamma   90.00
#
_symmetry.space_group_name_H-M   'P 1'
#
loop_
_entity.id
_entity.type
_entity.pdbx_description
1 polymer ?
#
loop_
_entity_poly.entity_id
_entity_poly.type
_entity_poly.pdbx_seq_one_letter_code
_entity_poly.pdbx_strand_id
1 'polypeptide(L)'
;MDYILPASCTDTEFRSMWVEFEWENKVSVNTTLTDLHEYLKMLLKSTNMKCLTPEKALSGQCGFMAANMYARSIFGEDALANLSIEKPLDRPDAPVTGHIRIRAKSQGMALSLGDKINHTQKCLQEKPVAA
;
A
#
# COMPACT_ATOMS: atom_id res chain seq x y z
N MET A 1 -11.55 -8.13 -4.75
CA MET A 1 -11.55 -6.75 -5.28
C MET A 1 -11.42 -6.91 -6.78
N ASP A 2 -12.43 -7.52 -7.39
CA ASP A 2 -12.24 -8.19 -8.68
C ASP A 2 -12.39 -7.21 -9.84
N TYR A 3 -12.87 -6.00 -9.52
CA TYR A 3 -13.04 -4.89 -10.42
C TYR A 3 -11.84 -3.92 -10.40
N ILE A 4 -10.83 -4.10 -9.54
CA ILE A 4 -9.59 -3.31 -9.50
C ILE A 4 -8.49 -4.11 -10.20
N LEU A 5 -7.86 -3.51 -11.20
CA LEU A 5 -6.80 -4.14 -11.99
C LEU A 5 -5.48 -3.37 -11.84
N PRO A 6 -4.34 -4.07 -11.77
CA PRO A 6 -3.03 -3.42 -11.76
C PRO A 6 -2.83 -2.61 -13.04
N ALA A 7 -2.43 -1.36 -12.91
CA ALA A 7 -2.20 -0.46 -14.04
C ALA A 7 -0.87 0.29 -13.86
N SER A 8 -0.36 0.92 -14.91
CA SER A 8 0.83 1.78 -14.81
C SER A 8 0.54 3.18 -15.36
N CYS A 9 1.18 4.16 -14.76
CA CYS A 9 1.26 5.53 -15.24
C CYS A 9 2.69 6.05 -15.02
N THR A 10 3.01 7.17 -15.65
CA THR A 10 4.28 7.89 -15.46
C THR A 10 4.31 8.59 -14.10
N ASP A 11 5.51 8.94 -13.62
CA ASP A 11 5.67 9.72 -12.38
C ASP A 11 4.93 11.07 -12.45
N THR A 12 4.96 11.72 -13.62
CA THR A 12 4.23 12.98 -13.86
C THR A 12 2.71 12.79 -13.73
N GLU A 13 2.15 11.76 -14.37
CA GLU A 13 0.72 11.45 -14.26
C GLU A 13 0.33 11.10 -12.82
N PHE A 14 1.15 10.30 -12.12
CA PHE A 14 0.92 9.97 -10.72
C PHE A 14 0.85 11.24 -9.87
N ARG A 15 1.82 12.16 -10.00
CA ARG A 15 1.84 13.42 -9.24
C ARG A 15 0.66 14.31 -9.56
N SER A 16 0.30 14.46 -10.84
CA SER A 16 -0.86 15.25 -11.26
C SER A 16 -2.15 14.71 -10.66
N MET A 17 -2.42 13.40 -10.84
CA MET A 17 -3.59 12.75 -10.26
C MET A 17 -3.57 12.81 -8.72
N TRP A 18 -2.39 12.65 -8.10
CA TRP A 18 -2.25 12.71 -6.65
C TRP A 18 -2.70 14.05 -6.10
N VAL A 19 -2.38 15.16 -6.79
CA VAL A 19 -2.82 16.50 -6.41
C VAL A 19 -4.30 16.72 -6.73
N GLU A 20 -4.78 16.21 -7.86
CA GLU A 20 -6.16 16.39 -8.34
C GLU A 20 -7.20 15.63 -7.51
N PHE A 21 -6.85 14.44 -7.01
CA PHE A 21 -7.81 13.58 -6.30
C PHE A 21 -8.20 14.18 -4.96
N GLU A 22 -9.50 14.49 -4.84
CA GLU A 22 -10.10 15.12 -3.67
C GLU A 22 -10.15 14.17 -2.46
N TRP A 23 -10.46 12.90 -2.70
CA TRP A 23 -10.71 11.94 -1.63
C TRP A 23 -9.42 11.25 -1.20
N GLU A 24 -9.07 11.39 0.07
CA GLU A 24 -7.98 10.68 0.72
C GLU A 24 -8.49 9.81 1.87
N ASN A 25 -8.00 8.58 1.93
CA ASN A 25 -8.12 7.72 3.10
C ASN A 25 -6.72 7.36 3.62
N LYS A 26 -6.45 7.63 4.90
CA LYS A 26 -5.18 7.31 5.55
C LYS A 26 -5.36 6.11 6.47
N VAL A 27 -4.68 5.01 6.13
CA VAL A 27 -4.69 3.76 6.89
C VAL A 27 -3.39 3.62 7.67
N SER A 28 -3.48 3.26 8.95
CA SER A 28 -2.30 2.95 9.76
C SER A 28 -1.87 1.51 9.55
N VAL A 29 -0.55 1.28 9.51
CA VAL A 29 0.03 -0.05 9.39
C VAL A 29 -0.05 -0.76 10.74
N ASN A 30 -0.82 -1.84 10.78
CA ASN A 30 -0.95 -2.71 11.94
C ASN A 30 -0.63 -4.14 11.48
N THR A 31 0.53 -4.67 11.81
CA THR A 31 0.99 -5.97 11.30
C THR A 31 1.92 -6.65 12.29
N THR A 32 2.07 -7.97 12.14
CA THR A 32 3.08 -8.79 12.81
C THR A 32 4.32 -9.01 11.93
N LEU A 33 4.29 -8.56 10.66
CA LEU A 33 5.40 -8.70 9.74
C LEU A 33 6.58 -7.83 10.19
N THR A 34 7.79 -8.38 10.07
CA THR A 34 9.06 -7.74 10.47
C THR A 34 9.96 -7.42 9.26
N ASP A 35 9.43 -7.57 8.04
CA ASP A 35 10.13 -7.24 6.79
C ASP A 35 9.30 -6.27 5.94
N LEU A 36 9.96 -5.21 5.46
CA LEU A 36 9.33 -4.13 4.68
C LEU A 36 8.86 -4.63 3.30
N HIS A 37 9.64 -5.51 2.66
CA HIS A 37 9.31 -6.04 1.33
C HIS A 37 8.17 -7.05 1.40
N GLU A 38 8.13 -7.89 2.44
CA GLU A 38 7.01 -8.79 2.71
C GLU A 38 5.71 -8.01 2.93
N TYR A 39 5.76 -6.92 3.70
CA TYR A 39 4.61 -6.05 3.89
C TYR A 39 4.14 -5.42 2.57
N LEU A 40 5.05 -4.87 1.77
CA LEU A 40 4.71 -4.33 0.44
C LEU A 40 4.11 -5.41 -0.48
N LYS A 41 4.69 -6.61 -0.53
CA LYS A 41 4.19 -7.71 -1.36
C LYS A 41 2.78 -8.14 -0.94
N MET A 42 2.53 -8.20 0.36
CA MET A 42 1.20 -8.47 0.92
C MET A 42 0.20 -7.38 0.51
N LEU A 43 0.60 -6.11 0.60
CA LEU A 43 -0.24 -4.98 0.23
C LEU A 43 -0.61 -5.02 -1.26
N LEU A 44 0.36 -5.23 -2.14
CA LEU A 44 0.13 -5.37 -3.59
C LEU A 44 -0.83 -6.52 -3.91
N LYS A 45 -0.64 -7.68 -3.27
CA LYS A 45 -1.50 -8.86 -3.46
C LYS A 45 -2.93 -8.61 -2.99
N SER A 46 -3.12 -7.94 -1.85
CA SER A 46 -4.45 -7.74 -1.25
C SER A 46 -5.27 -6.65 -1.94
N THR A 47 -4.60 -5.65 -2.49
CA THR A 47 -5.22 -4.50 -3.18
C THR A 47 -5.30 -4.66 -4.70
N ASN A 48 -4.55 -5.61 -5.26
CA ASN A 48 -4.39 -5.80 -6.70
C ASN A 48 -3.85 -4.54 -7.42
N MET A 49 -2.96 -3.80 -6.75
CA MET A 49 -2.29 -2.62 -7.30
C MET A 49 -0.92 -2.99 -7.87
N LYS A 50 -0.43 -2.18 -8.81
CA LYS A 50 0.93 -2.28 -9.34
C LYS A 50 1.83 -1.31 -8.59
N CYS A 51 3.02 -1.76 -8.17
CA CYS A 51 4.06 -0.88 -7.68
C CYS A 51 4.67 -0.10 -8.84
N LEU A 52 4.75 1.23 -8.71
CA LEU A 52 5.38 2.14 -9.67
C LEU A 52 6.81 2.51 -9.25
N THR A 53 7.16 2.34 -7.98
CA THR A 53 8.51 2.65 -7.50
C THR A 53 9.51 1.60 -8.01
N PRO A 54 10.62 2.00 -8.65
CA PRO A 54 11.64 1.07 -9.13
C PRO A 54 12.27 0.29 -7.97
N GLU A 55 12.63 -0.97 -8.23
CA GLU A 55 13.25 -1.86 -7.22
C GLU A 55 14.51 -1.26 -6.59
N LYS A 56 15.33 -0.55 -7.38
CA LYS A 56 16.53 0.16 -6.89
C LYS A 56 16.23 1.25 -5.84
N ALA A 57 15.02 1.82 -5.85
CA ALA A 57 14.59 2.82 -4.88
C ALA A 57 13.89 2.19 -3.66
N LEU A 58 13.48 0.92 -3.78
CA LEU A 58 12.95 0.11 -2.67
C LEU A 58 14.08 -0.60 -1.92
N SER A 59 15.21 -0.85 -2.59
CA SER A 59 16.37 -1.49 -1.99
C SER A 59 17.19 -0.50 -1.14
N GLY A 60 17.45 -0.89 0.10
CA GLY A 60 18.21 -0.09 1.05
C GLY A 60 18.18 -0.68 2.46
N GLN A 61 19.19 -0.38 3.27
CA GLN A 61 19.29 -0.85 4.66
C GLN A 61 19.00 0.27 5.67
N CYS A 62 18.24 1.30 5.29
CA CYS A 62 17.95 2.45 6.14
C CYS A 62 16.74 2.27 7.07
N GLY A 63 16.12 1.08 7.10
CA GLY A 63 14.96 0.80 7.96
C GLY A 63 13.69 1.54 7.55
N PHE A 64 13.66 2.15 6.36
CA PHE A 64 12.52 2.90 5.83
C PHE A 64 12.25 2.51 4.38
N MET A 65 10.98 2.49 3.97
CA MET A 65 10.56 2.25 2.59
C MET A 65 9.35 3.12 2.25
N ALA A 66 9.42 3.77 1.08
CA ALA A 66 8.30 4.45 0.47
C ALA A 66 8.01 3.88 -0.93
N ALA A 67 6.74 3.62 -1.23
CA ALA A 67 6.33 3.07 -2.52
C ALA A 67 5.05 3.73 -3.05
N ASN A 68 5.06 4.10 -4.33
CA ASN A 68 3.87 4.53 -5.05
C ASN A 68 3.24 3.32 -5.74
N MET A 69 1.93 3.20 -5.65
CA MET A 69 1.16 2.12 -6.23
C MET A 69 -0.03 2.69 -6.99
N TYR A 70 -0.41 2.02 -8.07
CA TYR A 70 -1.50 2.46 -8.93
C TYR A 70 -2.32 1.28 -9.44
N ALA A 71 -3.62 1.51 -9.56
CA ALA A 71 -4.56 0.60 -10.17
C ALA A 71 -5.67 1.38 -10.87
N ARG A 72 -6.39 0.69 -11.75
CA ARG A 72 -7.56 1.21 -12.42
C ARG A 72 -8.72 0.23 -12.29
N SER A 73 -9.91 0.75 -12.06
CA SER A 73 -11.11 -0.07 -12.06
C SER A 73 -11.52 -0.48 -13.48
N ILE A 74 -12.30 -1.55 -13.62
CA ILE A 74 -12.91 -1.94 -14.91
C ILE A 74 -13.86 -0.87 -15.47
N PHE A 75 -14.28 0.09 -14.65
CA PHE A 75 -15.09 1.25 -15.03
C PHE A 75 -14.25 2.46 -15.43
N GLY A 76 -12.92 2.33 -15.46
CA GLY A 76 -11.98 3.38 -15.84
C GLY A 76 -11.61 4.34 -14.72
N GLU A 77 -11.98 4.07 -13.47
CA GLU A 77 -11.65 4.91 -12.32
C GLU A 77 -10.22 4.64 -11.82
N ASP A 78 -9.46 5.70 -11.61
CA ASP A 78 -8.08 5.65 -11.15
C ASP A 78 -7.99 5.61 -9.61
N ALA A 79 -7.12 4.75 -9.08
CA ALA A 79 -6.83 4.67 -7.65
C ALA A 79 -5.31 4.67 -7.41
N LEU A 80 -4.87 5.56 -6.53
CA LEU A 80 -3.47 5.74 -6.16
C LEU A 80 -3.28 5.36 -4.70
N ALA A 81 -2.09 4.85 -4.38
CA ALA A 81 -1.67 4.67 -3.01
C ALA A 81 -0.19 5.02 -2.84
N ASN A 82 0.13 5.65 -1.71
CA ASN A 82 1.48 5.88 -1.25
C ASN A 82 1.68 5.12 0.07
N LEU A 83 2.63 4.21 0.07
CA LEU A 83 3.10 3.48 1.24
C LEU A 83 4.28 4.23 1.85
N SER A 84 4.28 4.42 3.17
CA SER A 84 5.41 4.92 3.93
C SER A 84 5.55 4.09 5.20
N ILE A 85 6.58 3.24 5.27
CA ILE A 85 6.79 2.29 6.35
C ILE A 85 8.22 2.28 6.85
N GLU A 86 8.37 1.89 8.11
CA GLU A 86 9.65 1.79 8.78
C GLU A 86 9.72 0.59 9.72
N LYS A 87 10.97 0.18 9.96
CA LYS A 87 11.34 -0.78 10.99
C LYS A 87 12.56 -0.25 11.76
N PRO A 88 12.49 -0.18 13.10
CA PRO A 88 13.64 0.18 13.91
C PRO A 88 14.85 -0.75 13.65
N LEU A 89 16.02 -0.17 13.38
CA LEU A 89 17.25 -0.93 13.09
C LEU A 89 17.84 -1.60 14.35
N ASP A 90 17.55 -1.05 15.53
CA ASP A 90 17.98 -1.54 16.83
C ASP A 90 17.17 -2.76 17.30
N ARG A 91 15.99 -2.99 16.73
CA ARG A 91 15.09 -4.09 17.07
C ARG A 91 14.67 -4.84 15.79
N PRO A 92 15.46 -5.82 15.32
CA PRO A 92 15.20 -6.52 14.06
C PRO A 92 13.87 -7.28 14.06
N ASP A 93 13.40 -7.73 15.22
CA ASP A 93 12.12 -8.44 15.41
C ASP A 93 10.93 -7.50 15.62
N ALA A 94 11.13 -6.18 15.62
CA ALA A 94 10.03 -5.24 15.72
C ALA A 94 9.14 -5.32 14.47
N PRO A 95 7.80 -5.26 14.63
CA PRO A 95 6.91 -5.23 13.49
C PRO A 95 7.09 -3.93 12.69
N VAL A 96 6.78 -4.01 11.41
CA VAL A 96 6.72 -2.86 10.52
C VAL A 96 5.63 -1.89 11.00
N THR A 97 5.96 -0.61 10.98
CA THR A 97 5.02 0.48 11.33
C THR A 97 4.97 1.51 10.20
N GLY A 98 3.97 2.38 10.19
CA GLY A 98 3.83 3.41 9.17
C GLY A 98 2.38 3.64 8.75
N HIS A 99 2.20 4.12 7.52
CA HIS A 99 0.89 4.45 6.99
C HIS A 99 0.80 4.25 5.47
N ILE A 100 -0.44 4.05 5.01
CA ILE A 100 -0.81 4.05 3.59
C ILE A 100 -1.77 5.21 3.37
N ARG A 101 -1.47 6.07 2.39
CA ARG A 101 -2.40 7.09 1.91
C ARG A 101 -2.98 6.61 0.61
N ILE A 102 -4.30 6.56 0.53
CA ILE A 102 -5.04 6.10 -0.64
C ILE A 102 -5.79 7.29 -1.17
N ARG A 103 -5.64 7.57 -2.46
CA ARG A 103 -6.38 8.65 -3.14
C ARG A 103 -7.13 8.10 -4.34
N ALA A 104 -8.36 8.58 -4.54
CA ALA A 104 -9.19 8.23 -5.69
C ALA A 104 -10.13 9.39 -6.05
N LYS A 105 -10.76 9.31 -7.23
CA LYS A 105 -11.77 10.28 -7.66
C LYS A 105 -13.06 10.19 -6.84
N SER A 106 -13.48 8.97 -6.47
CA SER A 106 -14.65 8.78 -5.62
C SER A 106 -14.27 8.43 -4.18
N GLN A 107 -15.09 8.91 -3.24
CA GLN A 107 -14.98 8.54 -1.82
C GLN A 107 -15.10 7.02 -1.62
N GLY A 108 -16.04 6.38 -2.32
CA GLY A 108 -16.29 4.95 -2.21
C GLY A 108 -15.06 4.12 -2.57
N MET A 109 -14.31 4.52 -3.60
CA MET A 109 -13.06 3.86 -3.99
C MET A 109 -11.98 3.99 -2.91
N ALA A 110 -11.73 5.21 -2.41
CA ALA A 110 -10.72 5.45 -1.39
C ALA A 110 -11.04 4.71 -0.06
N LEU A 111 -12.31 4.70 0.34
CA LEU A 111 -12.76 3.99 1.55
C LEU A 111 -12.66 2.47 1.38
N SER A 112 -13.19 1.92 0.29
CA SER A 112 -13.22 0.46 0.07
C SER A 112 -11.82 -0.17 -0.03
N LEU A 113 -10.85 0.51 -0.65
CA LEU A 113 -9.45 0.08 -0.64
C LEU A 113 -8.86 0.11 0.77
N GLY A 114 -9.16 1.15 1.56
CA GLY A 114 -8.69 1.24 2.94
C GLY A 114 -9.28 0.16 3.84
N ASP A 115 -10.57 -0.14 3.70
CA ASP A 115 -11.24 -1.22 4.41
C ASP A 115 -10.65 -2.58 4.04
N LYS A 116 -10.32 -2.80 2.77
CA LYS A 116 -9.65 -4.02 2.31
C LYS A 116 -8.27 -4.21 2.96
N ILE A 117 -7.50 -3.14 3.08
CA ILE A 117 -6.19 -3.15 3.75
C ILE A 117 -6.37 -3.46 5.23
N ASN A 118 -7.26 -2.75 5.92
CA ASN A 118 -7.56 -2.98 7.33
C ASN A 118 -8.01 -4.43 7.62
N HIS A 119 -8.87 -4.98 6.77
CA HIS A 119 -9.32 -6.36 6.90
C HIS A 119 -8.17 -7.36 6.70
N THR A 120 -7.31 -7.11 5.71
CA THR A 120 -6.15 -7.97 5.43
C THR A 120 -5.17 -7.97 6.59
N GLN A 121 -4.90 -6.79 7.17
CA GLN A 121 -4.07 -6.62 8.36
C GLN A 121 -4.59 -7.43 9.56
N LYS A 122 -5.91 -7.39 9.83
CA LYS A 122 -6.54 -8.18 10.90
C LYS A 122 -6.37 -9.69 10.68
N CYS A 123 -6.59 -10.16 9.45
CA CYS A 123 -6.44 -11.59 9.12
C CYS A 123 -5.01 -12.11 9.33
N LEU A 124 -3.99 -11.26 9.18
CA LEU A 124 -2.60 -11.63 9.46
C LEU A 124 -2.31 -11.79 10.96
N GLN A 125 -3.06 -11.10 11.83
CA GLN A 125 -2.93 -11.23 13.28
C GLN A 125 -3.59 -12.52 13.80
N GLU A 126 -4.62 -13.02 13.12
CA GLU A 126 -5.38 -14.20 13.53
C GLU A 126 -4.74 -15.53 13.11
N LYS A 127 -3.74 -15.53 12.21
CA LYS A 127 -3.04 -16.75 11.83
C LYS A 127 -2.10 -17.16 12.98
N PRO A 128 -2.29 -18.32 13.63
CA PRO A 128 -1.31 -18.83 14.57
C PRO A 128 -0.02 -19.08 13.79
N VAL A 129 1.12 -18.69 14.37
CA VAL A 129 2.44 -19.18 13.94
C VAL A 129 2.35 -20.71 14.00
N ALA A 130 2.29 -21.35 12.84
CA ALA A 130 2.36 -22.80 12.77
C ALA A 130 3.72 -23.20 13.37
N ALA A 131 3.63 -23.96 14.47
CA ALA A 131 4.77 -24.50 15.22
C ALA A 131 5.55 -25.54 14.40
#